data_AF-K0IZZ3-F1
#
_entry.id   AF-K0IZZ3-F1
#
_cell.length_a   1.000
_cell.length_b   1.000
_cell.length_c   1.000
_cell.angle_alpha   90.00
_cell.angle_beta   90.00
_cell.angle_gamma   90.00
#
_symmetry.space_group_name_H-M   'P 1'
#
loop_
_entity.id
_entity.type
_entity.pdbx_description
1 polymer ?
#
loop_
_entity_poly.entity_id
_entity_poly.type
_entity_poly.pdbx_seq_one_letter_code
_entity_poly.pdbx_strand_id
1 'polypeptide(L)'
;MEKGDEMNKLTKYIYALTNLNGMIDKQLVMNIYNHLNDEKITLKDINVYFNRDEEKIPNTEVYTYGTYFMHEINYQFDHYLKFLQAKEYDFYYVPNEEQLLKYTDFFYLDNRETYNKLYDYVYRNIFDHDQERSEYFTYHVYRALKFELEIDALMAIEFERLDVKLADTLQTKIMRGLLEDLNVNVRKWLNNGFTDRELSAILNKSDSSEVDLSNVITFRRKKEAK
;
A
#
# COMPACT_ATOMS: atom_id res chain seq x y z
N MET A 1 -10.34 -21.65 -23.31
CA MET A 1 -9.67 -20.66 -22.45
C MET A 1 -8.93 -19.70 -23.36
N GLU A 2 -9.50 -18.53 -23.60
CA GLU A 2 -8.77 -17.45 -24.27
C GLU A 2 -7.54 -17.11 -23.43
N LYS A 3 -6.38 -16.94 -24.07
CA LYS A 3 -5.22 -16.32 -23.44
C LYS A 3 -5.67 -14.90 -23.07
N GLY A 4 -6.03 -14.68 -21.80
CA GLY A 4 -6.28 -13.33 -21.31
C GLY A 4 -5.04 -12.49 -21.60
N ASP A 5 -5.22 -11.36 -22.27
CA ASP A 5 -4.12 -10.48 -22.66
C ASP A 5 -3.26 -10.16 -21.43
N GLU A 6 -2.05 -10.69 -21.43
CA GLU A 6 -1.09 -10.46 -20.35
C GLU A 6 -0.78 -8.96 -20.30
N MET A 7 -0.90 -8.34 -19.12
CA MET A 7 -0.56 -6.93 -18.94
C MET A 7 0.85 -6.65 -19.45
N ASN A 8 0.99 -5.63 -20.30
CA ASN A 8 2.32 -5.18 -20.73
C ASN A 8 3.13 -4.66 -19.52
N LYS A 9 4.46 -4.58 -19.67
CA LYS A 9 5.37 -4.21 -18.58
C LYS A 9 5.04 -2.83 -17.98
N LEU A 10 4.73 -1.83 -18.80
CA LEU A 10 4.35 -0.50 -18.31
C LEU A 10 3.04 -0.54 -17.48
N THR A 11 2.04 -1.31 -17.92
CA THR A 11 0.79 -1.51 -17.18
C THR A 11 1.06 -2.18 -15.83
N LYS A 12 1.92 -3.22 -15.79
CA LYS A 12 2.35 -3.87 -14.54
C LYS A 12 3.00 -2.87 -13.58
N TYR A 13 3.85 -1.97 -14.08
CA TYR A 13 4.47 -0.90 -13.26
C TYR A 13 3.43 0.09 -12.72
N ILE A 14 2.54 0.59 -13.58
CA ILE A 14 1.46 1.51 -13.17
C ILE A 14 0.63 0.86 -12.06
N TYR A 15 0.23 -0.38 -12.25
CA TYR A 15 -0.61 -1.10 -11.29
C TYR A 15 0.10 -1.36 -9.97
N ALA A 16 1.31 -1.92 -10.01
CA ALA A 16 2.13 -2.16 -8.83
C ALA A 16 2.40 -0.88 -8.01
N LEU A 17 2.80 0.20 -8.70
CA LEU A 17 3.06 1.48 -8.05
C LEU A 17 1.79 2.09 -7.45
N THR A 18 0.65 1.93 -8.11
CA THR A 18 -0.64 2.41 -7.59
C THR A 18 -1.08 1.60 -6.38
N ASN A 19 -0.93 0.27 -6.40
CA ASN A 19 -1.22 -0.61 -5.25
C ASN A 19 -0.33 -0.31 -4.03
N LEU A 20 0.92 0.08 -4.28
CA LEU A 20 1.87 0.47 -3.24
C LEU A 20 1.58 1.86 -2.65
N ASN A 21 1.13 2.82 -3.46
CA ASN A 21 1.04 4.23 -3.08
C ASN A 21 -0.38 4.78 -2.93
N GLY A 22 -1.40 4.01 -3.31
CA GLY A 22 -2.81 4.41 -3.41
C GLY A 22 -3.09 5.33 -4.60
N MET A 23 -2.15 6.21 -4.91
CA MET A 23 -2.18 7.11 -6.06
C MET A 23 -0.76 7.56 -6.41
N ILE A 24 -0.45 7.66 -7.71
CA ILE A 24 0.88 8.04 -8.20
C ILE A 24 0.81 8.91 -9.46
N ASP A 25 1.67 9.92 -9.54
CA ASP A 25 1.72 10.84 -10.69
C ASP A 25 2.37 10.17 -11.92
N LYS A 26 1.86 10.45 -13.12
CA LYS A 26 2.38 9.89 -14.37
C LYS A 26 3.86 10.19 -14.64
N GLN A 27 4.35 11.37 -14.24
CA GLN A 27 5.76 11.73 -14.35
C GLN A 27 6.61 10.88 -13.42
N LEU A 28 6.10 10.58 -12.22
CA LEU A 28 6.78 9.74 -11.26
C LEU A 28 6.86 8.29 -11.75
N VAL A 29 5.79 7.75 -12.33
CA VAL A 29 5.81 6.43 -13.00
C VAL A 29 6.89 6.38 -14.07
N MET A 30 6.96 7.39 -14.95
CA MET A 30 7.99 7.47 -16.00
C MET A 30 9.39 7.42 -15.40
N ASN A 31 9.63 8.22 -14.36
CA ASN A 31 10.94 8.32 -13.75
C ASN A 31 11.36 7.03 -13.06
N ILE A 32 10.44 6.37 -12.34
CA ILE A 32 10.69 5.09 -11.67
C ILE A 32 10.95 4.00 -12.72
N TYR A 33 10.12 3.92 -13.76
CA TYR A 33 10.31 2.96 -14.84
C TYR A 33 11.70 3.14 -15.47
N ASN A 34 12.06 4.36 -15.84
CA ASN A 34 13.35 4.68 -16.46
C ASN A 34 14.53 4.50 -15.51
N HIS A 35 14.33 4.55 -14.20
CA HIS A 35 15.39 4.28 -13.24
C HIS A 35 15.67 2.78 -13.11
N LEU A 36 14.61 1.96 -13.10
CA LEU A 36 14.70 0.51 -12.90
C LEU A 36 14.99 -0.29 -14.18
N ASN A 37 14.86 0.31 -15.37
CA ASN A 37 14.96 -0.38 -16.65
C ASN A 37 15.95 0.28 -17.59
N ASP A 38 16.64 -0.51 -18.41
CA ASP A 38 17.51 0.01 -19.47
C ASP A 38 16.71 0.66 -20.60
N GLU A 39 15.64 0.00 -21.05
CA GLU A 39 14.69 0.56 -22.01
C GLU A 39 13.93 1.71 -21.35
N LYS A 40 13.99 2.90 -21.97
CA LYS A 40 13.38 4.11 -21.44
C LYS A 40 12.06 4.40 -22.15
N ILE A 41 11.10 4.86 -21.38
CA ILE A 41 9.83 5.42 -21.86
C ILE A 41 9.82 6.93 -21.71
N THR A 42 8.87 7.56 -22.39
CA THR A 42 8.58 8.99 -22.33
C THR A 42 7.18 9.22 -21.79
N LEU A 43 6.85 10.48 -21.46
CA LEU A 43 5.47 10.84 -21.12
C LEU A 43 4.48 10.53 -22.24
N LYS A 44 4.92 10.50 -23.51
CA LYS A 44 4.05 10.14 -24.63
C LYS A 44 3.53 8.71 -24.49
N ASP A 45 4.38 7.80 -24.04
CA ASP A 45 4.05 6.38 -23.84
C ASP A 45 3.07 6.20 -22.67
N ILE A 46 3.06 7.12 -21.71
CA ILE A 46 2.14 7.10 -20.56
C ILE A 46 0.84 7.88 -20.85
N ASN A 47 0.89 8.94 -21.64
CA ASN A 47 -0.30 9.76 -21.94
C ASN A 47 -1.37 8.99 -22.72
N VAL A 48 -1.04 7.85 -23.33
CA VAL A 48 -2.03 6.96 -23.97
C VAL A 48 -3.11 6.46 -23.00
N TYR A 49 -2.81 6.38 -21.69
CA TYR A 49 -3.79 6.00 -20.67
C TYR A 49 -4.71 7.16 -20.27
N PHE A 50 -4.38 8.41 -20.63
CA PHE A 50 -5.10 9.63 -20.28
C PHE A 50 -5.87 10.23 -21.47
N ASN A 51 -6.19 9.42 -22.48
CA ASN A 51 -6.92 9.88 -23.66
C ASN A 51 -8.36 10.31 -23.36
N ARG A 52 -8.91 9.85 -22.23
CA ARG A 52 -10.19 10.26 -21.64
C ARG A 52 -10.00 10.35 -20.13
N ASP A 53 -10.59 11.38 -19.52
CA ASP A 53 -10.55 11.54 -18.07
C ASP A 53 -11.34 10.43 -17.39
N GLU A 54 -10.85 9.95 -16.25
CA GLU A 54 -11.56 9.02 -15.36
C GLU A 54 -11.79 7.62 -15.95
N GLU A 55 -10.92 7.17 -16.85
CA GLU A 55 -11.01 5.83 -17.43
C GLU A 55 -10.26 4.78 -16.59
N LYS A 56 -10.93 3.64 -16.33
CA LYS A 56 -10.31 2.47 -15.71
C LYS A 56 -9.33 1.83 -16.69
N ILE A 57 -8.10 1.57 -16.26
CA ILE A 57 -7.14 0.80 -17.03
C ILE A 57 -7.61 -0.67 -17.09
N PRO A 58 -7.75 -1.25 -18.30
CA PRO A 58 -8.23 -2.63 -18.45
C PRO A 58 -7.43 -3.63 -17.61
N ASN A 59 -8.14 -4.58 -17.00
CA ASN A 59 -7.58 -5.66 -16.17
C ASN A 59 -6.84 -5.20 -14.90
N THR A 60 -7.14 -3.99 -14.40
CA THR A 60 -6.59 -3.46 -13.14
C THR A 60 -7.66 -2.71 -12.35
N GLU A 61 -7.41 -2.44 -11.07
CA GLU A 61 -8.21 -1.55 -10.21
C GLU A 61 -7.67 -0.11 -10.24
N VAL A 62 -7.15 0.35 -11.38
CA VAL A 62 -6.55 1.68 -11.53
C VAL A 62 -7.38 2.55 -12.46
N TYR A 63 -7.64 3.79 -12.05
CA TYR A 63 -8.30 4.83 -12.83
C TYR A 63 -7.33 5.99 -13.10
N THR A 64 -7.50 6.69 -14.20
CA THR A 64 -6.80 7.95 -14.46
C THR A 64 -7.56 9.14 -13.89
N TYR A 65 -6.87 10.08 -13.25
CA TYR A 65 -7.49 11.30 -12.72
C TYR A 65 -6.51 12.48 -12.80
N GLY A 66 -6.77 13.45 -13.67
CA GLY A 66 -5.83 14.55 -13.94
C GLY A 66 -4.48 14.03 -14.43
N THR A 67 -3.41 14.18 -13.63
CA THR A 67 -2.08 13.63 -13.94
C THR A 67 -1.77 12.32 -13.20
N TYR A 68 -2.72 11.79 -12.44
CA TYR A 68 -2.51 10.67 -11.54
C TYR A 68 -3.12 9.37 -12.04
N PHE A 69 -2.46 8.27 -11.71
CA PHE A 69 -3.05 6.95 -11.62
C PHE A 69 -3.54 6.73 -10.19
N MET A 70 -4.79 6.32 -10.03
CA MET A 70 -5.47 6.23 -8.74
C MET A 70 -6.09 4.87 -8.54
N HIS A 71 -5.89 4.28 -7.36
CA HIS A 71 -6.55 3.04 -7.00
C HIS A 71 -8.06 3.24 -6.89
N GLU A 72 -8.85 2.25 -7.33
CA GLU A 72 -10.31 2.26 -7.39
C GLU A 72 -10.95 2.67 -6.06
N ILE A 73 -10.40 2.22 -4.94
CA ILE A 73 -10.82 2.62 -3.59
C ILE A 73 -10.79 4.15 -3.43
N ASN A 74 -9.70 4.82 -3.82
CA ASN A 74 -9.61 6.28 -3.72
C ASN A 74 -10.55 6.99 -4.70
N TYR A 75 -10.80 6.40 -5.87
CA TYR A 75 -11.76 6.91 -6.85
C TYR A 75 -13.20 6.86 -6.33
N GLN A 76 -13.62 5.71 -5.80
CA GLN A 76 -15.00 5.46 -5.38
C GLN A 76 -15.46 6.31 -4.18
N PHE A 77 -14.54 6.80 -3.35
CA PHE A 77 -14.88 7.56 -2.14
C PHE A 77 -14.78 9.08 -2.30
N ASP A 78 -14.50 9.63 -3.49
CA ASP A 78 -14.37 11.07 -3.79
C ASP A 78 -13.52 11.85 -2.75
N HIS A 79 -12.56 11.15 -2.16
CA HIS A 79 -11.68 11.66 -1.09
C HIS A 79 -10.28 12.01 -1.62
N TYR A 80 -10.08 11.95 -2.94
CA TYR A 80 -8.77 12.05 -3.55
C TYR A 80 -8.06 13.39 -3.26
N LEU A 81 -8.78 14.52 -3.19
CA LEU A 81 -8.18 15.82 -2.82
C LEU A 81 -7.67 15.82 -1.37
N LYS A 82 -8.45 15.23 -0.45
CA LYS A 82 -8.04 15.10 0.95
C LYS A 82 -6.85 14.15 1.08
N PHE A 83 -6.87 13.05 0.34
CA PHE A 83 -5.75 12.10 0.26
C PHE A 83 -4.47 12.76 -0.26
N LEU A 84 -4.57 13.56 -1.33
CA LEU A 84 -3.46 14.35 -1.86
C LEU A 84 -2.92 15.38 -0.86
N GLN A 85 -3.81 16.07 -0.15
CA GLN A 85 -3.42 17.06 0.86
C GLN A 85 -2.80 16.41 2.10
N ALA A 86 -3.21 15.19 2.43
CA ALA A 86 -2.69 14.43 3.56
C ALA A 86 -1.32 13.79 3.29
N LYS A 87 -0.86 13.72 2.02
CA LYS A 87 0.51 13.26 1.72
C LYS A 87 1.54 14.30 2.15
N GLU A 88 2.22 14.01 3.25
CA GLU A 88 3.17 14.92 3.88
C GLU A 88 4.54 14.93 3.21
N TYR A 89 4.89 13.84 2.52
CA TYR A 89 6.26 13.60 2.04
C TYR A 89 6.41 13.81 0.54
N ASP A 90 7.53 14.43 0.14
CA ASP A 90 7.91 14.62 -1.26
C ASP A 90 8.80 13.50 -1.81
N PHE A 91 8.98 12.43 -1.05
CA PHE A 91 9.79 11.26 -1.39
C PHE A 91 9.00 9.95 -1.29
N TYR A 92 9.43 8.95 -2.06
CA TYR A 92 8.69 7.70 -2.29
C TYR A 92 9.54 6.48 -2.03
N TYR A 93 8.92 5.45 -1.45
CA TYR A 93 9.48 4.11 -1.38
C TYR A 93 9.36 3.44 -2.74
N VAL A 94 10.50 3.07 -3.32
CA VAL A 94 10.54 2.34 -4.59
C VAL A 94 11.44 1.12 -4.40
N PRO A 95 10.87 -0.10 -4.35
CA PRO A 95 11.67 -1.31 -4.29
C PRO A 95 12.28 -1.61 -5.67
N ASN A 96 13.20 -2.57 -5.71
CA ASN A 96 13.69 -3.12 -6.98
C ASN A 96 12.54 -3.72 -7.83
N GLU A 97 12.80 -3.97 -9.12
CA GLU A 97 11.76 -4.44 -10.05
C GLU A 97 11.07 -5.73 -9.58
N GLU A 98 11.83 -6.75 -9.18
CA GLU A 98 11.28 -8.04 -8.76
C GLU A 98 10.28 -7.86 -7.60
N GLN A 99 10.66 -7.08 -6.60
CA GLN A 99 9.82 -6.82 -5.44
C GLN A 99 8.65 -5.88 -5.78
N LEU A 100 8.85 -4.88 -6.64
CA LEU A 100 7.78 -4.00 -7.11
C LEU A 100 6.68 -4.80 -7.81
N LEU A 101 7.05 -5.71 -8.71
CA LEU A 101 6.06 -6.45 -9.51
C LEU A 101 5.21 -7.40 -8.68
N LYS A 102 5.60 -7.77 -7.45
CA LYS A 102 4.72 -8.51 -6.53
C LYS A 102 3.46 -7.73 -6.17
N TYR A 103 3.52 -6.39 -6.18
CA TYR A 103 2.35 -5.54 -5.97
C TYR A 103 1.35 -5.53 -7.13
N THR A 104 1.62 -6.23 -8.23
CA THR A 104 0.57 -6.52 -9.23
C THR A 104 -0.45 -7.55 -8.72
N ASP A 105 -0.13 -8.29 -7.68
CA ASP A 105 -1.12 -9.01 -6.89
C ASP A 105 -1.66 -8.07 -5.80
N PHE A 106 -2.93 -7.70 -5.90
CA PHE A 106 -3.60 -6.85 -4.90
C PHE A 106 -3.62 -7.50 -3.50
N PHE A 107 -3.56 -8.83 -3.41
CA PHE A 107 -3.50 -9.58 -2.16
C PHE A 107 -2.07 -9.81 -1.66
N TYR A 108 -1.06 -9.25 -2.34
CA TYR A 108 0.31 -9.35 -1.89
C TYR A 108 0.50 -8.71 -0.51
N LEU A 109 1.00 -9.52 0.42
CA LEU A 109 1.35 -9.12 1.77
C LEU A 109 2.85 -8.93 1.89
N ASP A 110 3.26 -7.67 2.00
CA ASP A 110 4.61 -7.32 2.42
C ASP A 110 4.74 -7.44 3.94
N ASN A 111 5.92 -7.85 4.40
CA ASN A 111 6.23 -8.20 5.79
C ASN A 111 5.25 -9.20 6.43
N ARG A 112 5.44 -10.49 6.11
CA ARG A 112 4.61 -11.57 6.66
C ARG A 112 4.82 -11.83 8.14
N GLU A 113 5.90 -11.36 8.75
CA GLU A 113 6.22 -11.74 10.14
C GLU A 113 5.18 -11.18 11.13
N THR A 114 4.92 -9.87 11.09
CA THR A 114 3.96 -9.22 12.00
C THR A 114 2.52 -9.60 11.65
N TYR A 115 2.22 -9.76 10.36
CA TYR A 115 0.94 -10.28 9.90
C TYR A 115 0.66 -11.68 10.48
N ASN A 116 1.63 -12.58 10.40
CA ASN A 116 1.49 -13.96 10.90
C ASN A 116 1.34 -14.00 12.42
N LYS A 117 2.00 -13.11 13.17
CA LYS A 117 1.80 -12.99 14.63
C LYS A 117 0.36 -12.65 14.98
N LEU A 118 -0.25 -11.69 14.27
CA LEU A 118 -1.67 -11.35 14.46
C LEU A 118 -2.57 -12.53 14.07
N TYR A 119 -2.32 -13.12 12.89
CA TYR A 119 -3.05 -14.28 12.39
C TYR A 119 -3.04 -15.44 13.39
N ASP A 120 -1.85 -15.85 13.87
CA ASP A 120 -1.69 -16.95 14.82
C ASP A 120 -2.44 -16.67 16.13
N TYR A 121 -2.44 -15.43 16.59
CA TYR A 121 -3.15 -15.05 17.79
C TYR A 121 -4.66 -15.17 17.61
N VAL A 122 -5.24 -14.60 16.55
CA VAL A 122 -6.69 -14.65 16.34
C VAL A 122 -7.16 -16.07 16.04
N TYR A 123 -6.37 -16.83 15.27
CA TYR A 123 -6.66 -18.24 14.97
C TYR A 123 -6.77 -19.09 16.23
N ARG A 124 -5.86 -18.91 17.20
CA ARG A 124 -5.83 -19.75 18.41
C ARG A 124 -6.74 -19.25 19.54
N ASN A 125 -6.94 -17.93 19.64
CA ASN A 125 -7.53 -17.32 20.85
C ASN A 125 -8.85 -16.60 20.61
N ILE A 126 -9.25 -16.36 19.35
CA ILE A 126 -10.45 -15.59 19.01
C ILE A 126 -11.41 -16.41 18.16
N PHE A 127 -10.90 -17.18 17.20
CA PHE A 127 -11.71 -17.87 16.20
C PHE A 127 -11.68 -19.39 16.30
N ASP A 128 -11.22 -19.97 17.41
CA ASP A 128 -11.25 -21.42 17.67
C ASP A 128 -10.74 -22.28 16.51
N HIS A 129 -9.61 -21.87 15.92
CA HIS A 129 -8.99 -22.53 14.77
C HIS A 129 -9.76 -22.47 13.44
N ASP A 130 -10.68 -21.52 13.29
CA ASP A 130 -11.31 -21.20 12.01
C ASP A 130 -10.33 -20.42 11.12
N GLN A 131 -9.75 -21.12 10.13
CA GLN A 131 -8.77 -20.56 9.20
C GLN A 131 -9.37 -19.44 8.35
N GLU A 132 -10.53 -19.66 7.74
CA GLU A 132 -11.16 -18.70 6.82
C GLU A 132 -11.45 -17.38 7.54
N ARG A 133 -12.03 -17.46 8.74
CA ARG A 133 -12.34 -16.27 9.54
C ARG A 133 -11.08 -15.55 10.02
N SER A 134 -10.03 -16.30 10.36
CA SER A 134 -8.75 -15.75 10.80
C SER A 134 -8.01 -15.03 9.66
N GLU A 135 -7.99 -15.63 8.47
CA GLU A 135 -7.40 -15.02 7.27
C GLU A 135 -8.17 -13.76 6.88
N TYR A 136 -9.50 -13.85 6.85
CA TYR A 136 -10.37 -12.73 6.52
C TYR A 136 -10.18 -11.56 7.48
N PHE A 137 -10.25 -11.80 8.79
CA PHE A 137 -10.03 -10.76 9.80
C PHE A 137 -8.66 -10.11 9.68
N THR A 138 -7.60 -10.92 9.62
CA THR A 138 -6.22 -10.40 9.60
C THR A 138 -5.96 -9.58 8.35
N TYR A 139 -6.47 -10.02 7.19
CA TYR A 139 -6.36 -9.28 5.93
C TYR A 139 -7.13 -7.94 5.99
N HIS A 140 -8.33 -7.92 6.58
CA HIS A 140 -9.10 -6.70 6.74
C HIS A 140 -8.40 -5.69 7.66
N VAL A 141 -7.85 -6.14 8.78
CA VAL A 141 -7.03 -5.31 9.66
C VAL A 141 -5.81 -4.77 8.92
N TYR A 142 -5.06 -5.62 8.22
CA TYR A 142 -3.90 -5.21 7.43
C TYR A 142 -4.26 -4.10 6.43
N ARG A 143 -5.36 -4.25 5.71
CA ARG A 143 -5.85 -3.24 4.74
C ARG A 143 -6.27 -1.95 5.41
N ALA A 144 -7.00 -2.03 6.52
CA ALA A 144 -7.41 -0.84 7.27
C ALA A 144 -6.20 -0.03 7.73
N LEU A 145 -5.15 -0.69 8.22
CA LEU A 145 -3.89 -0.04 8.61
C LEU A 145 -3.11 0.51 7.40
N LYS A 146 -3.12 -0.20 6.27
CA LYS A 146 -2.55 0.27 4.99
C LYS A 146 -3.23 1.54 4.47
N PHE A 147 -4.52 1.70 4.77
CA PHE A 147 -5.33 2.89 4.48
C PHE A 147 -5.37 3.87 5.66
N GLU A 148 -4.42 3.72 6.60
CA GLU A 148 -4.19 4.63 7.71
C GLU A 148 -5.39 4.84 8.65
N LEU A 149 -6.21 3.81 8.84
CA LEU A 149 -7.21 3.81 9.89
C LEU A 149 -6.52 3.68 11.26
N GLU A 150 -6.76 4.65 12.13
CA GLU A 150 -6.25 4.64 13.50
C GLU A 150 -6.69 3.38 14.27
N ILE A 151 -5.80 2.85 15.12
CA ILE A 151 -6.03 1.57 15.82
C ILE A 151 -7.33 1.59 16.64
N ASP A 152 -7.63 2.69 17.33
CA ASP A 152 -8.86 2.80 18.12
C ASP A 152 -10.12 2.78 17.23
N ALA A 153 -10.06 3.46 16.07
CA ALA A 153 -11.15 3.45 15.10
C ALA A 153 -11.28 2.08 14.43
N LEU A 154 -10.17 1.43 14.09
CA LEU A 154 -10.13 0.07 13.57
C LEU A 154 -10.75 -0.92 14.54
N MET A 155 -10.37 -0.87 15.82
CA MET A 155 -10.97 -1.73 16.85
C MET A 155 -12.46 -1.45 17.01
N ALA A 156 -12.91 -0.18 16.96
CA ALA A 156 -14.32 0.15 17.06
C ALA A 156 -15.13 -0.36 15.85
N ILE A 157 -14.62 -0.18 14.63
CA ILE A 157 -15.34 -0.45 13.38
C ILE A 157 -15.21 -1.91 12.96
N GLU A 158 -13.98 -2.42 12.83
CA GLU A 158 -13.72 -3.74 12.26
C GLU A 158 -14.09 -4.87 13.22
N PHE A 159 -13.94 -4.67 14.54
CA PHE A 159 -14.28 -5.74 15.49
C PHE A 159 -15.80 -5.88 15.61
N GLU A 160 -16.53 -4.76 15.60
CA GLU A 160 -17.99 -4.80 15.54
C GLU A 160 -18.46 -5.45 14.23
N ARG A 161 -17.92 -5.00 13.08
CA ARG A 161 -18.28 -5.51 11.76
C ARG A 161 -18.00 -7.02 11.61
N LEU A 162 -16.95 -7.53 12.25
CA LEU A 162 -16.50 -8.92 12.13
C LEU A 162 -16.90 -9.81 13.32
N ASP A 163 -17.75 -9.28 14.23
CA ASP A 163 -18.21 -9.93 15.46
C ASP A 163 -17.05 -10.51 16.30
N VAL A 164 -16.01 -9.69 16.50
CA VAL A 164 -14.87 -10.00 17.35
C VAL A 164 -15.11 -9.45 18.74
N LYS A 165 -15.14 -10.34 19.74
CA LYS A 165 -15.32 -9.98 21.14
C LYS A 165 -14.07 -10.34 21.92
N LEU A 166 -13.52 -9.34 22.60
CA LEU A 166 -12.40 -9.54 23.51
C LEU A 166 -12.94 -9.86 24.91
N ALA A 167 -12.48 -10.97 25.49
CA ALA A 167 -12.98 -11.52 26.74
C ALA A 167 -12.59 -10.67 27.96
N ASP A 168 -11.39 -10.09 27.97
CA ASP A 168 -10.88 -9.34 29.11
C ASP A 168 -9.83 -8.27 28.73
N THR A 169 -9.39 -7.53 29.75
CA THR A 169 -8.37 -6.49 29.64
C THR A 169 -7.02 -7.01 29.17
N LEU A 170 -6.64 -8.25 29.51
CA LEU A 170 -5.37 -8.84 29.08
C LEU A 170 -5.43 -9.14 27.57
N GLN A 171 -6.51 -9.78 27.10
CA GLN A 171 -6.74 -10.05 25.69
C GLN A 171 -6.76 -8.75 24.87
N THR A 172 -7.41 -7.71 25.41
CA THR A 172 -7.43 -6.37 24.81
C THR A 172 -6.04 -5.76 24.66
N LYS A 173 -5.19 -5.87 25.69
CA LYS A 173 -3.81 -5.38 25.65
C LYS A 173 -2.94 -6.15 24.66
N ILE A 174 -3.06 -7.48 24.62
CA ILE A 174 -2.32 -8.31 23.67
C ILE A 174 -2.72 -7.96 22.24
N MET A 175 -4.03 -7.90 21.97
CA MET A 175 -4.55 -7.52 20.66
C MET A 175 -4.01 -6.15 20.23
N ARG A 176 -4.11 -5.14 21.10
CA ARG A 176 -3.57 -3.80 20.81
C ARG A 176 -2.08 -3.84 20.48
N GLY A 177 -1.26 -4.55 21.26
CA GLY A 177 0.16 -4.67 21.00
C GLY A 177 0.48 -5.33 19.64
N LEU A 178 -0.31 -6.32 19.23
CA LEU A 178 -0.19 -6.94 17.91
C LEU A 178 -0.59 -5.98 16.77
N LEU A 179 -1.66 -5.19 16.99
CA LEU A 179 -2.08 -4.16 16.04
C LEU A 179 -1.02 -3.04 15.93
N GLU A 180 -0.40 -2.62 17.03
CA GLU A 180 0.66 -1.62 17.05
C GLU A 180 1.92 -2.12 16.33
N ASP A 181 2.36 -3.37 16.59
CA ASP A 181 3.50 -3.97 15.89
C ASP A 181 3.21 -4.13 14.39
N LEU A 182 1.99 -4.54 14.01
CA LEU A 182 1.59 -4.59 12.61
C LEU A 182 1.59 -3.19 11.98
N ASN A 183 0.96 -2.20 12.62
CA ASN A 183 0.76 -0.85 12.10
C ASN A 183 2.08 -0.17 11.71
N VAL A 184 3.13 -0.30 12.54
CA VAL A 184 4.43 0.33 12.26
C VAL A 184 5.23 -0.37 11.16
N ASN A 185 4.81 -1.57 10.77
CA ASN A 185 5.48 -2.45 9.79
C ASN A 185 4.71 -2.62 8.48
N VAL A 186 3.46 -2.13 8.40
CA VAL A 186 2.68 -2.11 7.16
C VAL A 186 3.06 -0.91 6.32
N ARG A 187 3.18 -1.12 5.00
CA ARG A 187 3.39 -0.04 4.05
C ARG A 187 2.11 0.75 3.86
N LYS A 188 2.26 2.06 3.90
CA LYS A 188 1.15 3.01 4.00
C LYS A 188 1.09 3.88 2.76
N TRP A 189 -0.12 4.07 2.26
CA TRP A 189 -0.43 4.91 1.10
C TRP A 189 -0.12 6.39 1.33
N LEU A 190 -0.49 6.95 2.48
CA LEU A 190 -0.17 8.33 2.87
C LEU A 190 1.33 8.52 3.11
N ASN A 191 2.02 7.44 3.46
CA ASN A 191 3.47 7.40 3.63
C ASN A 191 4.23 7.13 2.31
N ASN A 192 3.58 7.24 1.14
CA ASN A 192 4.20 6.97 -0.17
C ASN A 192 4.92 5.60 -0.24
N GLY A 193 4.28 4.56 0.32
CA GLY A 193 4.76 3.20 0.29
C GLY A 193 5.77 2.85 1.39
N PHE A 194 6.17 3.79 2.24
CA PHE A 194 6.98 3.48 3.42
C PHE A 194 6.14 2.91 4.56
N THR A 195 6.77 2.15 5.43
CA THR A 195 6.25 1.83 6.77
C THR A 195 6.55 2.99 7.74
N ASP A 196 5.83 3.09 8.87
CA ASP A 196 6.16 4.11 9.89
C ASP A 196 7.57 3.92 10.45
N ARG A 197 8.01 2.66 10.60
CA ARG A 197 9.35 2.32 11.08
C ARG A 197 10.43 2.83 10.12
N GLU A 198 10.27 2.59 8.82
CA GLU A 198 11.18 3.11 7.79
C GLU A 198 11.18 4.64 7.75
N LEU A 199 10.01 5.29 7.79
CA LEU A 199 9.92 6.76 7.83
C LEU A 199 10.61 7.34 9.05
N SER A 200 10.36 6.78 10.23
CA SER A 200 10.98 7.23 11.48
C SER A 200 12.51 7.15 11.39
N ALA A 201 13.06 6.06 10.86
CA ALA A 201 14.51 5.91 10.65
C ALA A 201 15.07 6.97 9.70
N ILE A 202 14.37 7.24 8.58
CA ILE A 202 14.78 8.25 7.59
C ILE A 202 14.74 9.67 8.20
N LEU A 203 13.69 10.00 8.93
CA LEU A 203 13.47 11.37 9.45
C LEU A 203 14.32 11.68 10.68
N ASN A 204 14.47 10.73 11.58
CA ASN A 204 15.17 10.95 12.86
C ASN A 204 16.70 10.78 12.75
N LYS A 205 17.22 10.31 11.61
CA LYS A 205 18.65 9.95 11.42
C LYS A 205 19.19 9.02 12.52
N SER A 206 18.30 8.32 13.23
CA SER A 206 18.65 7.30 14.20
C SER A 206 19.11 6.04 13.48
N ASP A 207 20.08 5.34 14.08
CA ASP A 207 20.85 4.24 13.49
C ASP A 207 20.09 3.44 12.43
N SER A 208 20.49 3.63 11.18
CA SER A 208 20.01 2.90 10.00
C SER A 208 20.31 1.39 10.04
N SER A 209 20.75 0.86 11.18
CA SER A 209 21.08 -0.55 11.39
C SER A 209 19.85 -1.40 11.66
N GLU A 210 18.73 -0.80 12.09
CA GLU A 210 17.46 -1.51 12.33
C GLU A 210 16.56 -1.63 11.08
N VAL A 211 16.87 -0.91 10.00
CA VAL A 211 16.06 -0.90 8.77
C VAL A 211 16.97 -1.08 7.55
N ASP A 212 16.86 -2.23 6.88
CA ASP A 212 17.58 -2.49 5.64
C ASP A 212 16.94 -1.75 4.45
N LEU A 213 17.43 -0.54 4.20
CA LEU A 213 17.04 0.28 3.05
C LEU A 213 17.93 0.04 1.82
N SER A 214 18.85 -0.94 1.83
CA SER A 214 19.83 -1.13 0.76
C SER A 214 19.21 -1.42 -0.61
N ASN A 215 18.02 -2.01 -0.62
CA ASN A 215 17.25 -2.33 -1.83
C ASN A 215 16.15 -1.30 -2.15
N VAL A 216 16.16 -0.14 -1.48
CA VAL A 216 15.12 0.88 -1.58
C VAL A 216 15.67 2.15 -2.21
N ILE A 217 15.08 2.56 -3.33
CA ILE A 217 15.40 3.82 -3.97
C ILE A 217 14.40 4.88 -3.51
N THR A 218 14.91 6.02 -3.07
CA THR A 218 14.07 7.17 -2.72
C THR A 218 13.94 8.09 -3.93
N PHE A 219 12.73 8.23 -4.46
CA PHE A 219 12.47 9.17 -5.56
C PHE A 219 11.83 10.46 -5.03
N ARG A 220 12.42 11.62 -5.30
CA ARG A 220 11.84 12.92 -4.92
C ARG A 220 10.97 13.51 -6.02
N ARG A 221 9.79 13.99 -5.65
CA ARG A 221 8.97 14.83 -6.54
C ARG A 221 9.71 16.15 -6.77
N LYS A 222 9.88 16.56 -8.03
CA LYS A 222 10.32 17.92 -8.33
C LYS A 222 9.19 18.86 -7.90
N LYS A 223 9.45 19.79 -6.97
CA LYS A 223 8.51 20.89 -6.71
C LYS A 223 8.45 21.72 -7.99
N GLU A 224 7.26 21.89 -8.54
CA GLU A 224 7.04 22.86 -9.61
C GLU A 224 7.43 24.24 -9.06
N ALA A 225 8.34 24.92 -9.74
CA ALA A 225 8.63 26.31 -9.44
C ALA A 225 7.34 27.09 -9.71
N LYS A 226 6.79 27.73 -8.67
CA LYS A 226 5.66 28.66 -8.80
C LYS A 226 6.04 29.85 -9.67
#